data_AF-A0A2G2NI11-F1
#
_entry.id   AF-A0A2G2NI11-F1
#
_cell.length_a   1.000
_cell.length_b   1.000
_cell.length_c   1.000
_cell.angle_alpha   90.00
_cell.angle_beta   90.00
_cell.angle_gamma   90.00
#
_symmetry.space_group_name_H-M   'P 1'
#
loop_
_entity.id
_entity.type
_entity.pdbx_description
1 polymer ?
#
loop_
_entity_poly.entity_id
_entity_poly.type
_entity_poly.pdbx_seq_one_letter_code
_entity_poly.pdbx_strand_id
1 'polypeptide(L)'
;AIANPKTAPYGLAAQQVLEHIGQWQTLQPKLVRGDSIAQTFQFVVSRNAQAGFVAASQVKVWDEDAGTLWQVPQAYYQPIDQQAILLNRGASNEAARAWMDFLKSDTAIGIIRSYGYDQGHDAIN
;
A
#
# COMPACT_ATOMS: atom_id res chain seq x y z
N ALA A 1 -10.38 -8.91 -5.25
CA ALA A 1 -9.54 -8.11 -6.15
C ALA A 1 -8.14 -7.98 -5.56
N ILE A 2 -7.13 -7.93 -6.41
CA ILE A 2 -5.74 -7.62 -6.04
C ILE A 2 -5.15 -6.65 -7.06
N ALA A 3 -4.17 -5.86 -6.64
CA ALA A 3 -3.35 -5.12 -7.60
C ALA A 3 -2.46 -6.11 -8.36
N ASN A 4 -2.00 -5.74 -9.55
CA ASN A 4 -1.15 -6.57 -10.39
C ASN A 4 0.17 -6.89 -9.67
N PRO A 5 0.46 -8.15 -9.29
CA PRO A 5 1.65 -8.49 -8.52
C PRO A 5 2.97 -8.25 -9.24
N LYS A 6 2.94 -8.17 -10.58
CA LYS A 6 4.14 -7.94 -11.40
C LYS A 6 4.59 -6.48 -11.39
N THR A 7 3.69 -5.56 -11.10
CA THR A 7 3.93 -4.11 -11.27
C THR A 7 3.61 -3.27 -10.04
N ALA A 8 2.86 -3.82 -9.08
CA ALA A 8 2.46 -3.11 -7.87
C ALA A 8 2.94 -3.85 -6.61
N PRO A 9 3.69 -3.20 -5.70
CA PRO A 9 4.15 -3.80 -4.44
C PRO A 9 3.00 -4.37 -3.58
N TYR A 10 1.86 -3.68 -3.52
CA TYR A 10 0.66 -4.17 -2.83
C TYR A 10 0.07 -5.44 -3.48
N GLY A 11 0.21 -5.60 -4.80
CA GLY A 11 -0.19 -6.80 -5.51
C GLY A 11 0.71 -7.99 -5.15
N LEU A 12 2.02 -7.74 -5.06
CA LEU A 12 2.99 -8.75 -4.63
C LEU A 12 2.72 -9.19 -3.20
N ALA A 13 2.48 -8.26 -2.27
CA ALA A 13 2.12 -8.59 -0.90
C ALA A 13 0.83 -9.42 -0.83
N ALA A 14 -0.21 -9.05 -1.60
CA ALA A 14 -1.45 -9.83 -1.68
C ALA A 14 -1.21 -11.25 -2.21
N GLN A 15 -0.36 -11.42 -3.22
CA GLN A 15 0.04 -12.73 -3.71
C GLN A 15 0.76 -13.54 -2.62
N GLN A 16 1.72 -12.95 -1.91
CA GLN A 16 2.44 -13.62 -0.81
C GLN A 16 1.49 -14.11 0.28
N VAL A 17 0.50 -13.29 0.66
CA VAL A 17 -0.52 -13.70 1.63
C VAL A 17 -1.29 -14.92 1.12
N LEU A 18 -1.76 -14.87 -0.12
CA LEU A 18 -2.52 -15.97 -0.73
C LEU A 18 -1.68 -17.24 -0.88
N GLU A 19 -0.38 -17.13 -1.15
CA GLU A 19 0.56 -18.25 -1.18
C GLU A 19 0.76 -18.82 0.24
N HIS A 20 0.96 -17.96 1.24
CA HIS A 20 1.15 -18.33 2.64
C HIS A 20 -0.02 -19.15 3.17
N ILE A 21 -1.26 -18.76 2.84
CA ILE A 21 -2.48 -19.48 3.26
C ILE A 21 -2.91 -20.60 2.30
N GLY A 22 -2.11 -20.91 1.27
CA GLY A 22 -2.38 -21.99 0.31
C GLY A 22 -3.58 -21.77 -0.61
N GLN A 23 -3.98 -20.52 -0.85
CA GLN A 23 -5.15 -20.16 -1.66
C GLN A 23 -4.82 -19.56 -3.02
N TRP A 24 -3.55 -19.28 -3.31
CA TRP A 24 -3.13 -18.58 -4.53
C TRP A 24 -3.63 -19.25 -5.81
N GLN A 25 -3.42 -20.56 -5.95
CA GLN A 25 -3.83 -21.34 -7.12
C GLN A 25 -5.35 -21.44 -7.23
N THR A 26 -6.01 -21.77 -6.12
CA THR A 26 -7.48 -21.94 -6.04
C THR A 26 -8.23 -20.67 -6.42
N LEU A 27 -7.71 -19.51 -6.02
CA LEU A 27 -8.38 -18.24 -6.25
C LEU A 27 -8.02 -17.61 -7.60
N GLN A 28 -6.99 -18.05 -8.32
CA GLN A 28 -6.58 -17.48 -9.61
C GLN A 28 -7.76 -17.17 -10.56
N PRO A 29 -8.71 -18.09 -10.82
CA PRO A 29 -9.79 -17.85 -11.78
C PRO A 29 -10.81 -16.80 -11.31
N LYS A 30 -10.81 -16.45 -10.02
CA LYS A 30 -11.73 -15.50 -9.38
C LYS A 30 -11.08 -14.14 -9.11
N LEU A 31 -9.78 -13.99 -9.37
CA LEU A 31 -9.07 -12.75 -9.09
C LEU A 31 -9.41 -11.67 -10.13
N VAL A 32 -10.18 -10.68 -9.70
CA VAL A 32 -10.23 -9.38 -10.39
C VAL A 32 -8.90 -8.66 -10.14
N ARG A 33 -8.18 -8.30 -11.21
CA ARG A 33 -6.87 -7.64 -11.14
C ARG A 33 -7.01 -6.16 -11.49
N GLY A 34 -6.56 -5.29 -10.60
CA GLY A 34 -6.35 -3.87 -10.89
C GLY A 34 -4.90 -3.58 -11.26
N ASP A 35 -4.66 -2.58 -12.09
CA ASP A 35 -3.34 -2.09 -12.45
C ASP A 35 -2.62 -1.44 -11.27
N SER A 36 -3.37 -0.95 -10.28
CA SER A 36 -2.86 -0.31 -9.07
C SER A 36 -3.69 -0.65 -7.82
N ILE A 37 -3.15 -0.27 -6.67
CA ILE A 37 -3.87 -0.39 -5.39
C ILE A 37 -5.12 0.51 -5.35
N ALA A 38 -5.09 1.67 -6.02
CA ALA A 38 -6.23 2.56 -6.15
C ALA A 38 -7.38 1.92 -6.94
N GLN A 39 -7.09 1.29 -8.08
CA GLN A 39 -8.10 0.59 -8.87
C GLN A 39 -8.63 -0.66 -8.13
N THR A 40 -7.77 -1.34 -7.39
CA THR A 40 -8.18 -2.48 -6.56
C THR A 40 -9.18 -2.05 -5.48
N PHE A 41 -8.89 -0.95 -4.80
CA PHE A 41 -9.81 -0.33 -3.84
C PHE A 41 -11.12 0.07 -4.51
N GLN A 42 -11.07 0.69 -5.70
CA GLN A 42 -12.27 1.05 -6.47
C GLN A 42 -13.18 -0.17 -6.73
N PHE A 43 -12.62 -1.33 -7.10
CA PHE A 43 -13.41 -2.53 -7.30
C PHE A 43 -14.11 -3.03 -6.04
N VAL A 44 -13.48 -2.89 -4.88
CA VAL A 44 -14.07 -3.27 -3.59
C VAL A 44 -15.20 -2.31 -3.22
N VAL A 45 -14.95 -0.99 -3.25
CA VAL A 45 -15.96 0.00 -2.83
C VAL A 45 -17.15 0.05 -3.79
N SER A 46 -16.93 -0.16 -5.09
CA SER A 46 -18.00 -0.24 -6.08
C SER A 46 -18.71 -1.59 -6.10
N ARG A 47 -18.32 -2.53 -5.23
CA ARG A 47 -18.83 -3.91 -5.16
C ARG A 47 -18.67 -4.74 -6.43
N ASN A 48 -17.80 -4.30 -7.35
CA ASN A 48 -17.39 -5.09 -8.51
C ASN A 48 -16.49 -6.29 -8.11
N ALA A 49 -15.92 -6.23 -6.90
CA ALA A 49 -15.30 -7.35 -6.22
C ALA A 49 -15.86 -7.46 -4.80
N GLN A 50 -16.18 -8.69 -4.37
CA GLN A 50 -16.75 -8.96 -3.04
C GLN A 50 -15.76 -8.69 -1.89
N ALA A 51 -14.47 -8.85 -2.16
CA ALA A 51 -13.38 -8.59 -1.22
C ALA A 51 -12.12 -8.21 -2.00
N GLY A 52 -11.16 -7.57 -1.36
CA GLY A 52 -9.85 -7.31 -1.96
C GLY A 52 -8.79 -6.92 -0.95
N PHE A 53 -7.53 -7.11 -1.35
CA PHE A 53 -6.38 -6.60 -0.60
C PHE A 53 -6.17 -5.14 -1.00
N VAL A 54 -6.26 -4.24 -0.03
CA VAL A 54 -6.19 -2.78 -0.19
C VAL A 54 -5.17 -2.18 0.78
N ALA A 55 -4.77 -0.92 0.58
CA ALA A 55 -3.92 -0.24 1.56
C ALA A 55 -4.75 0.17 2.78
N ALA A 56 -4.22 -0.07 3.99
CA ALA A 56 -4.88 0.33 5.24
C ALA A 56 -5.17 1.84 5.28
N SER A 57 -4.30 2.66 4.68
CA SER A 57 -4.45 4.11 4.55
C SER A 57 -5.68 4.52 3.76
N GLN A 58 -6.07 3.76 2.73
CA GLN A 58 -7.28 4.03 1.94
C GLN A 58 -8.55 3.74 2.76
N VAL A 59 -8.53 2.67 3.56
CA VAL A 59 -9.64 2.32 4.44
C VAL A 59 -9.80 3.34 5.56
N LYS A 60 -8.69 3.84 6.13
CA LYS A 60 -8.71 4.79 7.26
C LYS A 60 -9.38 6.13 6.95
N VAL A 61 -9.38 6.54 5.68
CA VAL A 61 -10.01 7.79 5.23
C VAL A 61 -11.31 7.56 4.47
N TRP A 62 -11.75 6.31 4.36
CA TRP A 62 -13.03 6.01 3.75
C TRP A 62 -14.14 6.18 4.79
N ASP A 63 -15.01 7.15 4.52
CA ASP A 63 -16.05 7.66 5.44
C ASP A 63 -17.29 6.75 5.55
N GLU A 64 -17.32 5.62 4.83
CA GLU A 64 -18.44 4.67 4.91
C GLU A 64 -18.12 3.54 5.90
N ASP A 65 -18.88 3.47 7.00
CA ASP A 65 -18.83 2.40 8.01
C ASP A 65 -19.41 1.06 7.52
N ALA A 66 -19.16 0.69 6.26
CA ALA A 66 -19.72 -0.50 5.63
C ALA A 66 -18.64 -1.52 5.26
N GLY A 67 -18.67 -2.68 5.92
CA GLY A 67 -17.87 -3.84 5.52
C GLY A 67 -17.19 -4.55 6.68
N THR A 68 -16.19 -5.37 6.36
CA THR A 68 -15.36 -6.06 7.34
C THR A 68 -13.91 -5.95 6.90
N LEU A 69 -13.05 -5.56 7.84
CA LEU A 69 -11.62 -5.46 7.61
C LEU A 69 -10.91 -6.63 8.31
N TRP A 70 -10.11 -7.35 7.55
CA TRP A 70 -9.13 -8.28 8.11
C TRP A 70 -7.75 -7.64 8.07
N GLN A 71 -7.18 -7.37 9.25
CA GLN A 71 -5.79 -6.96 9.39
C GLN A 71 -4.91 -8.19 9.12
N VAL A 72 -4.22 -8.18 7.99
CA VAL A 72 -3.35 -9.28 7.58
C VAL A 72 -2.15 -9.36 8.52
N PRO A 73 -1.84 -10.53 9.11
CA PRO A 73 -0.63 -10.68 9.93
C PRO A 73 0.64 -10.36 9.13
N GLN A 74 1.54 -9.56 9.71
CA GLN A 74 2.78 -9.16 9.03
C GLN A 74 3.65 -10.36 8.61
N ALA A 75 3.58 -11.49 9.30
CA ALA A 75 4.32 -12.70 8.95
C ALA A 75 3.90 -13.33 7.60
N TYR A 76 2.79 -12.87 7.01
CA TYR A 76 2.22 -13.46 5.78
C TYR A 76 2.77 -12.79 4.51
N TYR A 77 3.47 -11.67 4.62
CA TYR A 77 4.02 -10.93 3.49
C TYR A 77 5.27 -10.14 3.90
N GLN A 78 6.13 -9.84 2.93
CA GLN A 78 7.28 -8.98 3.17
C GLN A 78 6.83 -7.54 3.43
N PRO A 79 7.50 -6.78 4.32
CA PRO A 79 7.19 -5.37 4.53
C PRO A 79 7.13 -4.58 3.23
N ILE A 80 6.18 -3.64 3.15
CA ILE A 80 6.00 -2.76 1.97
C ILE A 80 6.72 -1.44 2.26
N ASP A 81 8.04 -1.44 2.11
CA ASP A 81 8.86 -0.25 2.33
C ASP A 81 8.70 0.76 1.18
N GLN A 82 8.27 1.96 1.52
CA GLN A 82 8.06 3.05 0.56
C GLN A 82 9.16 4.08 0.70
N GLN A 83 9.92 4.28 -0.38
CA GLN A 83 11.07 5.18 -0.41
C GLN A 83 10.83 6.36 -1.34
N ALA A 84 11.35 7.52 -0.97
CA ALA A 84 11.43 8.70 -1.81
C ALA A 84 12.89 8.96 -2.18
N ILE A 85 13.14 9.25 -3.46
CA ILE A 85 14.47 9.61 -3.98
C ILE A 85 14.41 10.92 -4.75
N LEU A 86 15.48 11.72 -4.63
CA LEU A 86 15.66 12.90 -5.45
C LEU A 86 16.29 12.50 -6.78
N LEU A 87 15.59 12.79 -7.88
CA LEU A 87 16.13 12.54 -9.22
C LEU A 87 17.30 13.48 -9.52
N ASN A 88 18.31 13.00 -10.26
CA ASN A 88 19.49 13.79 -10.62
C ASN A 88 19.14 15.12 -11.31
N ARG A 89 18.09 15.16 -12.13
CA ARG A 89 17.59 16.38 -12.76
C ARG A 89 17.16 17.45 -11.75
N GLY A 90 16.66 17.04 -10.58
CA GLY A 90 16.24 17.92 -9.50
C GLY A 90 17.31 18.16 -8.44
N ALA A 91 18.51 17.59 -8.58
CA ALA A 91 19.55 17.64 -7.53
C ALA A 91 19.97 19.07 -7.18
N SER A 92 20.00 19.97 -8.16
CA SER A 92 20.31 21.40 -7.96
C SER A 92 19.09 22.26 -7.62
N ASN A 93 17.86 21.74 -7.70
CA ASN A 93 16.65 22.48 -7.40
C ASN A 93 16.43 22.62 -5.88
N GLU A 94 16.45 23.85 -5.38
CA GLU A 94 16.25 24.17 -3.97
C GLU A 94 14.90 23.69 -3.42
N ALA A 95 13.81 23.88 -4.18
CA ALA A 95 12.49 23.42 -3.78
C ALA A 95 12.41 21.89 -3.67
N ALA A 96 13.10 21.17 -4.55
CA ALA A 96 13.14 19.71 -4.50
C ALA A 96 13.92 19.20 -3.28
N ARG A 97 15.04 19.85 -2.92
CA ARG A 97 15.78 19.52 -1.68
C ARG A 97 14.97 19.86 -0.43
N ALA A 98 14.38 21.05 -0.39
CA ALA A 98 13.53 21.48 0.71
C ALA A 98 12.34 20.53 0.92
N TRP A 99 11.77 19.99 -0.16
CA TRP A 99 10.72 18.97 -0.08
C TRP A 99 11.22 17.66 0.54
N MET A 100 12.40 17.18 0.13
CA MET A 100 12.99 15.98 0.73
C MET A 100 13.31 16.16 2.22
N ASP A 101 13.73 17.35 2.63
CA ASP A 101 13.96 17.69 4.04
C ASP A 101 12.64 17.77 4.81
N PHE A 102 11.61 18.38 4.22
CA PHE A 102 10.27 18.43 4.81
C PHE A 102 9.70 17.02 5.02
N LEU A 103 9.84 16.10 4.07
CA LEU A 103 9.37 14.71 4.19
C LEU A 103 10.00 13.97 5.39
N LYS A 104 11.18 14.41 5.86
CA LYS A 104 11.87 13.86 7.05
C LYS A 104 11.52 14.60 8.34
N SER A 105 10.78 15.70 8.28
CA SER A 105 10.40 16.48 9.47
C SER A 105 9.35 15.77 10.31
N ASP A 106 9.33 16.04 11.62
CA ASP A 106 8.31 15.52 12.54
C ASP A 106 6.88 15.81 12.07
N THR A 107 6.66 16.97 11.43
CA THR A 107 5.38 17.36 10.86
C THR A 107 4.93 16.37 9.77
N ALA A 108 5.79 16.10 8.79
CA ALA A 108 5.46 15.17 7.70
C ALA A 108 5.33 13.74 8.22
N ILE A 109 6.20 13.33 9.14
CA ILE A 109 6.14 12.01 9.78
C ILE A 109 4.83 11.83 10.56
N GLY A 110 4.39 12.87 11.28
CA GLY A 110 3.11 12.89 11.99
C GLY A 110 1.92 12.69 11.04
N ILE A 111 1.94 13.36 9.89
CA ILE A 111 0.92 13.17 8.83
C ILE A 111 0.97 11.74 8.30
N ILE A 112 2.14 11.22 7.94
CA ILE A 112 2.29 9.85 7.41
C ILE A 112 1.71 8.81 8.38
N ARG A 113 2.04 8.94 9.68
CA ARG A 113 1.50 8.08 10.74
C ARG A 113 0.00 8.24 10.94
N SER A 114 -0.55 9.45 10.80
CA SER A 114 -1.99 9.67 10.92
C SER A 114 -2.78 8.92 9.86
N TYR A 115 -2.19 8.61 8.70
CA TYR A 115 -2.79 7.78 7.66
C TYR A 115 -2.52 6.27 7.82
N GLY A 116 -1.86 5.82 8.89
CA GLY A 116 -1.67 4.40 9.19
C GLY A 116 -0.45 3.76 8.53
N TYR A 117 0.49 4.57 8.03
CA TYR A 117 1.82 4.09 7.66
C TYR A 117 2.73 4.07 8.89
N ASP A 118 3.66 3.11 8.91
CA ASP A 118 4.74 3.08 9.89
C ASP A 118 6.05 3.58 9.26
N GLN A 119 7.01 3.95 10.10
CA GLN A 119 8.38 4.14 9.67
C GLN A 119 9.06 2.77 9.81
N GLY A 120 9.47 2.18 8.68
CA GLY A 120 10.12 0.87 8.66
C GLY A 120 11.25 0.74 9.68
N HIS A 121 11.63 -0.50 10.00
CA HIS A 121 12.54 -0.86 11.09
C HIS A 121 13.93 -0.17 11.04
N ASP A 122 14.34 0.37 9.89
CA ASP A 122 15.67 0.93 9.65
C ASP A 122 15.71 2.44 9.31
N ALA A 123 14.58 3.16 9.40
CA ALA A 123 14.49 4.53 8.90
C ALA A 123 14.83 5.64 9.92
N ILE A 124 15.59 5.38 10.99
CA ILE A 124 16.21 6.43 11.83
C ILE A 124 17.35 5.84 12.67
N ASN A 125 18.50 5.57 12.04
CA ASN A 125 19.84 5.56 12.66
C ASN A 125 20.89 5.84 11.59
#